data_AF-A0A3M2BAB4-F1
#
_entry.id   AF-A0A3M2BAB4-F1
#
_cell.length_a   1.000
_cell.length_b   1.000
_cell.length_c   1.000
_cell.angle_alpha   90.00
_cell.angle_beta   90.00
_cell.angle_gamma   90.00
#
_symmetry.space_group_name_H-M   'P 1'
#
loop_
_entity.id
_entity.type
_entity.pdbx_description
1 polymer ?
#
loop_
_entity_poly.entity_id
_entity_poly.type
_entity_poly.pdbx_seq_one_letter_code
_entity_poly.pdbx_strand_id
1 'polypeptide(L)' 'MTHAGHSADAVEYFLGPEAARGGPHALLGLPRTGFTELDVIQARERQLRRVDEHKEAQTPAADEVRLALHAATAQLLNP' A
#
# COMPACT_ATOMS: atom_id res chain seq x y z
N MET A 1 -2.65 -21.89 6.04
CA MET A 1 -3.68 -21.10 5.30
C MET A 1 -3.11 -19.71 5.09
N THR A 2 -2.81 -19.36 3.85
CA THR A 2 -2.17 -18.09 3.47
C THR A 2 -3.19 -16.95 3.58
N HIS A 3 -3.04 -16.09 4.61
CA HIS A 3 -3.83 -14.86 4.77
C HIS A 3 -3.64 -13.83 3.64
N ALA A 4 -2.73 -14.08 2.68
CA ALA A 4 -2.39 -13.16 1.60
C ALA A 4 -3.53 -12.89 0.60
N GLY A 5 -4.53 -13.79 0.51
CA GLY A 5 -5.64 -13.65 -0.46
C GLY A 5 -6.55 -12.45 -0.16
N HIS A 6 -6.94 -12.26 1.09
CA HIS A 6 -7.85 -11.15 1.46
C HIS A 6 -7.21 -9.78 1.29
N SER A 7 -5.93 -9.65 1.65
CA SER A 7 -5.25 -8.35 1.57
C SER A 7 -4.88 -7.98 0.13
N ALA A 8 -4.58 -8.96 -0.74
CA ALA A 8 -4.34 -8.68 -2.16
C ALA A 8 -5.61 -8.17 -2.86
N ASP A 9 -6.76 -8.79 -2.59
CA ASP A 9 -8.06 -8.39 -3.13
C ASP A 9 -8.46 -6.98 -2.61
N ALA A 10 -8.21 -6.69 -1.34
CA ALA A 10 -8.42 -5.36 -0.78
C ALA A 10 -7.48 -4.32 -1.42
N VAL A 11 -6.19 -4.61 -1.56
CA VAL A 11 -5.24 -3.70 -2.21
C VAL A 11 -5.65 -3.42 -3.66
N GLU A 12 -6.08 -4.44 -4.41
CA GLU A 12 -6.58 -4.25 -5.77
C GLU A 12 -7.83 -3.35 -5.80
N TYR A 13 -8.76 -3.56 -4.88
CA TYR A 13 -10.00 -2.79 -4.80
C TYR A 13 -9.77 -1.30 -4.45
N PHE A 14 -8.89 -1.02 -3.48
CA PHE A 14 -8.63 0.36 -3.02
C PHE A 14 -7.59 1.11 -3.86
N LEU A 15 -6.54 0.42 -4.32
CA LEU A 15 -5.37 1.05 -4.94
C LEU A 15 -5.16 0.65 -6.41
N GLY A 16 -5.89 -0.35 -6.90
CA GLY A 16 -5.83 -0.84 -8.28
C GLY A 16 -4.89 -2.04 -8.46
N PRO A 17 -4.97 -2.71 -9.62
CA PRO A 17 -4.28 -3.97 -9.88
C PRO A 17 -2.75 -3.85 -9.83
N GLU A 18 -2.19 -2.71 -10.23
CA GLU A 18 -0.74 -2.48 -10.16
C GLU A 18 -0.21 -2.51 -8.72
N ALA A 19 -0.96 -1.99 -7.75
CA ALA A 19 -0.58 -2.05 -6.33
C ALA A 19 -0.67 -3.48 -5.77
N ALA A 20 -1.58 -4.29 -6.32
CA ALA A 20 -1.79 -5.69 -5.94
C ALA A 20 -0.77 -6.67 -6.54
N ARG A 21 0.08 -6.23 -7.50
CA ARG A 21 1.16 -7.05 -8.09
C ARG A 21 2.20 -7.52 -7.07
N GLY A 22 2.17 -6.97 -5.86
CA GLY A 22 2.89 -7.48 -4.71
C GLY A 22 4.21 -6.79 -4.43
N GLY A 23 4.58 -6.80 -3.16
CA GLY A 23 5.81 -6.20 -2.65
C GLY A 23 5.68 -4.71 -2.31
N PRO A 24 6.59 -4.19 -1.46
CA PRO A 24 6.48 -2.84 -0.90
C PRO A 24 6.59 -1.73 -1.95
N HIS A 25 7.36 -1.94 -3.01
CA HIS A 25 7.50 -0.99 -4.11
C HIS A 25 6.20 -0.82 -4.90
N ALA A 26 5.55 -1.93 -5.28
CA ALA A 26 4.29 -1.91 -6.02
C ALA A 26 3.18 -1.26 -5.18
N LEU A 27 3.10 -1.62 -3.89
CA LEU A 27 2.10 -1.08 -2.97
C LEU A 27 2.21 0.45 -2.82
N LEU A 28 3.43 0.98 -2.81
CA LEU A 28 3.68 2.42 -2.75
C LEU A 28 3.66 3.10 -4.13
N GLY A 29 3.59 2.33 -5.23
CA GLY A 29 3.68 2.86 -6.58
C GLY A 29 5.05 3.48 -6.90
N LEU A 30 6.11 2.90 -6.33
CA LEU A 30 7.49 3.34 -6.50
C LEU A 30 8.25 2.42 -7.46
N PRO A 31 9.24 2.96 -8.21
CA PRO A 31 10.19 2.13 -8.94
C PRO A 31 11.03 1.29 -7.96
N ARG A 32 11.62 0.19 -8.44
CA ARG A 32 12.48 -0.69 -7.62
C ARG A 32 13.78 -0.01 -7.15
N THR A 33 14.20 1.06 -7.81
CA THR A 33 15.45 1.77 -7.55
C THR A 33 15.28 3.26 -7.83
N GLY A 34 16.14 4.09 -7.25
CA GLY A 34 16.19 5.52 -7.56
C GLY A 34 15.15 6.38 -6.82
N PHE A 35 14.66 5.91 -5.68
CA PHE A 35 13.83 6.68 -4.77
C PHE A 35 14.62 7.06 -3.50
N THR A 36 14.22 8.14 -2.86
CA THR A 36 14.72 8.60 -1.57
C THR A 36 13.77 8.21 -0.43
N GLU A 37 14.20 8.33 0.82
CA GLU A 37 13.31 8.16 1.97
C GLU A 37 12.11 9.12 1.92
N LEU A 38 12.33 10.35 1.44
CA LEU A 38 11.27 11.33 1.26
C LEU A 38 10.24 10.86 0.21
N ASP A 39 10.69 10.22 -0.87
CA ASP A 39 9.80 9.64 -1.88
C ASP A 39 8.94 8.52 -1.31
N VAL A 40 9.50 7.69 -0.41
CA VAL A 40 8.75 6.64 0.31
C VAL A 40 7.65 7.24 1.17
N ILE A 41 7.98 8.27 1.96
CA ILE A 41 6.99 8.94 2.82
C ILE A 41 5.90 9.59 1.96
N GLN A 42 6.27 10.34 0.93
CA GLN A 42 5.30 10.97 0.03
C GLN A 42 4.43 9.94 -0.70
N ALA A 43 5.00 8.80 -1.11
CA ALA A 43 4.25 7.71 -1.72
C ALA A 43 3.22 7.13 -0.75
N ARG A 44 3.60 6.88 0.51
CA ARG A 44 2.67 6.43 1.55
C ARG A 44 1.51 7.41 1.72
N GLU A 45 1.80 8.70 1.89
CA GLU A 45 0.76 9.72 2.07
C GLU A 45 -0.18 9.80 0.87
N ARG A 46 0.33 9.66 -0.37
CA ARG A 46 -0.52 9.59 -1.56
C ARG A 46 -1.45 8.39 -1.55
N GLN A 47 -0.95 7.21 -1.20
CA GLN A 47 -1.78 6.00 -1.15
C GLN A 47 -2.79 6.04 0.00
N LEU A 48 -2.41 6.53 1.18
CA LEU A 48 -3.32 6.72 2.31
C LEU A 48 -4.48 7.65 1.93
N ARG A 49 -4.18 8.77 1.26
CA ARG A 49 -5.23 9.67 0.76
C ARG A 49 -6.19 8.96 -0.19
N ARG A 50 -5.69 8.11 -1.10
CA ARG A 50 -6.55 7.33 -2.01
C ARG A 50 -7.47 6.37 -1.25
N VAL A 51 -6.97 5.74 -0.18
CA VAL A 51 -7.79 4.89 0.70
C VAL A 51 -8.84 5.73 1.44
N ASP A 52 -8.46 6.90 1.95
CA ASP A 52 -9.35 7.78 2.72
C ASP A 52 -10.42 8.45 1.87
N GLU A 53 -10.13 8.73 0.60
CA GLU A 53 -11.10 9.24 -0.39
C GLU A 53 -12.05 8.15 -0.92
N HIS A 54 -11.77 6.86 -0.63
CA HIS A 54 -12.58 5.75 -1.10
C HIS A 54 -13.91 5.66 -0.34
N LYS A 55 -14.99 5.29 -1.03
CA LYS A 55 -16.34 5.16 -0.43
C LYS A 55 -16.42 4.16 0.74
N GLU A 56 -15.47 3.22 0.79
CA GLU A 56 -15.35 2.18 1.84
C GLU A 56 -14.18 2.42 2.80
N ALA A 57 -13.71 3.67 2.92
CA ALA A 57 -12.58 4.05 3.77
C ALA A 57 -12.73 3.66 5.25
N GLN A 58 -13.96 3.47 5.75
CA GLN A 58 -14.24 3.12 7.15
C GLN A 58 -14.46 1.62 7.37
N THR A 59 -14.08 0.77 6.41
CA THR A 59 -14.22 -0.68 6.52
C THR A 59 -12.94 -1.33 7.08
N PRO A 60 -13.04 -2.53 7.68
CA PRO A 60 -11.86 -3.30 8.08
C PRO A 60 -10.89 -3.57 6.93
N ALA A 61 -11.40 -3.74 5.70
CA ALA A 61 -10.56 -3.91 4.52
C ALA A 61 -9.70 -2.66 4.24
N ALA A 62 -10.24 -1.46 4.45
CA ALA A 62 -9.45 -0.22 4.34
C ALA A 62 -8.35 -0.18 5.40
N ASP A 63 -8.64 -0.62 6.63
CA ASP A 63 -7.65 -0.69 7.71
C ASP A 63 -6.52 -1.68 7.41
N GLU A 64 -6.83 -2.83 6.80
CA GLU A 64 -5.83 -3.77 6.30
C GLU A 64 -4.91 -3.13 5.25
N VAL A 65 -5.47 -2.36 4.31
CA VAL A 65 -4.67 -1.64 3.30
C VAL A 65 -3.79 -0.57 3.94
N ARG A 66 -4.31 0.19 4.92
CA ARG A 66 -3.49 1.16 5.68
C ARG A 66 -2.34 0.47 6.41
N LEU A 67 -2.61 -0.65 7.06
CA LEU A 67 -1.58 -1.44 7.74
C LEU A 67 -0.52 -1.94 6.76
N ALA A 68 -0.93 -2.45 5.60
CA ALA A 68 -0.02 -2.90 4.55
C ALA A 68 0.87 -1.74 4.04
N LEU A 69 0.31 -0.54 3.86
CA LEU A 69 1.06 0.66 3.45
C LEU A 69 2.11 1.06 4.50
N HIS A 70 1.77 1.02 5.78
CA HIS A 70 2.72 1.29 6.86
C HIS A 70 3.81 0.22 6.92
N ALA A 71 3.46 -1.06 6.80
CA ALA A 71 4.43 -2.16 6.79
C ALA A 71 5.38 -2.08 5.59
N ALA A 72 4.86 -1.74 4.40
CA ALA A 72 5.69 -1.53 3.21
C ALA A 72 6.64 -0.34 3.36
N THR A 73 6.17 0.75 3.96
CA THR A 73 7.00 1.92 4.25
C THR A 73 8.12 1.56 5.20
N ALA A 74 7.83 0.84 6.28
CA ALA A 74 8.83 0.40 7.25
C ALA A 74 9.92 -0.49 6.60
N GLN A 75 9.52 -1.39 5.69
CA GLN A 75 10.43 -2.24 4.93
C GLN A 75 11.35 -1.45 3.99
N LEU A 76 10.85 -0.43 3.30
CA LEU A 76 11.68 0.37 2.38
C LEU A 76 12.64 1.32 3.11
N LEU A 77 12.25 1.82 4.28
CA LEU A 77 13.10 2.70 5.09
C LEU A 77 14.12 1.92 5.94
N ASN A 78 13.90 0.62 6.16
CA ASN A 78 14.80 -0.26 6.89
C ASN A 78 15.02 -1.56 6.11
N PRO A 79 15.73 -1.51 4.96
CA PRO A 79 15.97 -2.66 4.10
C PRO A 79 16.94 -3.69 4.71
#